data_AF-A0A549T3F1-F1
#
_entry.id   AF-A0A549T3F1-F1
#
_cell.length_a   1.000
_cell.length_b   1.000
_cell.length_c   1.000
_cell.angle_alpha   90.00
_cell.angle_beta   90.00
_cell.angle_gamma   90.00
#
_symmetry.space_group_name_H-M   'P 1'
#
loop_
_entity.id
_entity.type
_entity.pdbx_description
1 polymer ?
#
loop_
_entity_poly.entity_id
_entity_poly.type
_entity_poly.pdbx_seq_one_letter_code
_entity_poly.pdbx_strand_id
1 'polypeptide(L)'
;MSHQETEQQRLEALEQLEIEKPEDFLPGTFGYHEAFHMASVMIDSTESHLLDHPAILLDANLYALASKAHLAFFELYQAMGDKHLADK
;
A
#
# COMPACT_ATOMS: atom_id res chain seq x y z
N MET A 1 -15.39 4.72 3.96
CA MET A 1 -15.81 3.60 3.10
C MET A 1 -16.17 2.43 3.99
N SER A 2 -17.25 1.75 3.69
CA SER A 2 -17.62 0.50 4.35
C SER A 2 -16.78 -0.65 3.81
N HIS A 3 -16.67 -1.74 4.58
CA HIS A 3 -16.01 -2.96 4.09
C HIS A 3 -16.64 -3.52 2.80
N GLN A 4 -17.96 -3.34 2.63
CA GLN A 4 -18.67 -3.78 1.42
C GLN A 4 -18.26 -2.97 0.19
N GLU A 5 -18.11 -1.65 0.33
CA GLU A 5 -17.65 -0.78 -0.76
C GLU A 5 -16.21 -1.12 -1.17
N THR A 6 -15.32 -1.35 -0.20
CA THR A 6 -13.93 -1.74 -0.49
C THR A 6 -13.85 -3.09 -1.20
N GLU A 7 -14.64 -4.08 -0.78
CA GLU A 7 -14.66 -5.39 -1.44
C GLU A 7 -15.21 -5.31 -2.87
N GLN A 8 -16.27 -4.52 -3.08
CA GLN A 8 -16.81 -4.30 -4.42
C GLN A 8 -15.77 -3.68 -5.36
N GLN A 9 -15.03 -2.65 -4.91
CA GLN A 9 -13.96 -2.05 -5.70
C GLN A 9 -12.83 -3.05 -6.03
N ARG A 10 -12.50 -3.95 -5.12
CA ARG A 10 -11.48 -4.99 -5.35
C ARG A 10 -11.92 -5.98 -6.42
N LEU A 11 -13.19 -6.39 -6.41
CA LEU A 11 -13.75 -7.31 -7.41
C LEU A 11 -13.82 -6.66 -8.79
N GLU A 12 -14.24 -5.39 -8.87
CA GLU A 12 -14.25 -4.62 -10.12
C GLU A 12 -12.85 -4.45 -10.71
N ALA A 13 -11.85 -4.16 -9.87
CA ALA A 13 -10.47 -4.06 -10.31
C ALA A 13 -9.93 -5.39 -10.85
N LEU A 14 -10.27 -6.51 -10.20
CA LEU A 14 -9.86 -7.85 -10.68
C LEU A 14 -10.50 -8.21 -12.02
N GLU A 15 -11.77 -7.88 -12.22
CA GLU A 15 -12.47 -8.10 -13.48
C GLU A 15 -11.82 -7.28 -14.61
N GLN A 16 -11.45 -6.03 -14.34
CA GLN A 16 -10.81 -5.14 -15.33
C GLN A 16 -9.38 -5.55 -15.71
N LEU A 17 -8.62 -6.09 -14.76
CA LEU A 17 -7.20 -6.45 -14.98
C LEU A 17 -7.02 -7.79 -15.70
N GLU A 18 -8.04 -8.65 -15.72
CA GLU A 18 -8.02 -9.99 -16.37
C GLU A 18 -6.72 -10.77 -16.09
N ILE A 19 -6.37 -10.96 -14.81
CA ILE A 19 -5.10 -11.61 -14.42
C ILE A 19 -5.04 -13.05 -14.95
N GLU A 20 -4.23 -13.26 -16.00
CA GLU A 20 -4.07 -14.58 -16.65
C GLU A 20 -3.39 -15.63 -15.77
N LYS A 21 -2.40 -15.21 -14.96
CA LYS A 21 -1.58 -16.09 -14.10
C LYS A 21 -1.49 -15.58 -12.67
N PRO A 22 -2.53 -15.81 -11.85
CA PRO A 22 -2.53 -15.38 -10.45
C PRO A 22 -1.35 -15.90 -9.62
N GLU A 23 -0.80 -17.06 -9.98
CA GLU A 23 0.36 -17.68 -9.33
C GLU A 23 1.62 -16.81 -9.40
N ASP A 24 1.77 -15.94 -10.40
CA ASP A 24 2.91 -15.03 -10.55
C ASP A 24 2.92 -13.92 -9.49
N PHE A 25 1.86 -13.79 -8.68
CA PHE A 25 1.68 -12.77 -7.65
C PHE A 25 1.51 -13.34 -6.23
N LEU A 26 1.81 -14.62 -6.02
CA LEU A 26 1.85 -15.23 -4.68
C LEU A 26 3.13 -14.82 -3.93
N PRO A 27 3.18 -14.89 -2.58
CA PRO A 27 4.41 -14.58 -1.89
C PRO A 27 5.56 -15.51 -2.32
N GLY A 28 6.79 -14.98 -2.27
CA GLY A 28 7.98 -15.60 -2.86
C GLY A 28 8.18 -15.34 -4.36
N THR A 29 7.19 -14.84 -5.11
CA THR A 29 7.37 -14.50 -6.53
C THR A 29 7.91 -13.08 -6.76
N PHE A 30 8.33 -12.81 -7.99
CA PHE A 30 8.74 -11.48 -8.42
C PHE A 30 7.58 -10.48 -8.37
N GLY A 31 6.39 -10.84 -8.85
CA GLY A 31 5.22 -9.95 -8.85
C GLY A 31 4.83 -9.52 -7.43
N TYR A 32 4.92 -10.43 -6.45
CA TYR A 32 4.70 -10.06 -5.05
C TYR A 32 5.81 -9.14 -4.50
N HIS A 33 7.07 -9.42 -4.85
CA HIS A 33 8.19 -8.57 -4.45
C HIS A 33 8.06 -7.15 -5.03
N GLU A 34 7.62 -6.99 -6.28
CA GLU A 34 7.36 -5.68 -6.86
C GLU A 34 6.28 -4.91 -6.09
N ALA A 35 5.15 -5.55 -5.76
CA ALA A 35 4.11 -4.92 -4.96
C ALA A 35 4.62 -4.54 -3.55
N PHE A 36 5.42 -5.41 -2.92
CA PHE A 36 6.03 -5.15 -1.62
C PHE A 36 7.01 -3.97 -1.68
N HIS A 37 7.83 -3.89 -2.73
CA HIS A 37 8.71 -2.75 -2.99
C HIS A 37 7.92 -1.46 -3.23
N MET A 38 6.83 -1.51 -3.99
CA MET A 38 6.01 -0.32 -4.22
C MET A 38 5.39 0.21 -2.92
N ALA A 39 5.03 -0.66 -1.97
CA ALA A 39 4.60 -0.21 -0.64
C ALA A 39 5.72 0.58 0.08
N SER A 40 6.99 0.15 -0.02
CA SER A 40 8.11 0.91 0.57
C SER A 40 8.32 2.26 -0.10
N VAL A 41 8.20 2.33 -1.44
CA VAL A 41 8.29 3.60 -2.18
C VAL A 41 7.21 4.60 -1.71
N MET A 42 5.99 4.13 -1.42
CA MET A 42 4.92 5.00 -0.92
C MET A 42 5.17 5.49 0.51
N ILE A 43 5.78 4.66 1.36
CA ILE A 43 6.22 5.08 2.71
C ILE A 43 7.24 6.20 2.59
N ASP A 44 8.30 5.99 1.81
CA ASP A 44 9.39 6.95 1.61
C ASP A 44 8.88 8.27 1.03
N SER A 45 8.01 8.20 0.03
CA SER A 45 7.40 9.38 -0.60
C SER A 45 6.52 10.16 0.38
N THR A 46 5.72 9.47 1.19
CA THR A 46 4.85 10.14 2.16
C THR A 46 5.67 10.80 3.27
N GLU A 47 6.71 10.12 3.75
CA GLU A 47 7.61 10.65 4.79
C GLU A 47 8.44 11.82 4.27
N SER A 48 9.18 11.63 3.19
CA SER A 48 10.21 12.56 2.72
C SER A 48 9.68 13.69 1.83
N HIS A 49 8.47 13.56 1.28
CA HIS A 49 7.91 14.59 0.40
C HIS A 49 6.64 15.20 0.93
N LEU A 50 5.71 14.40 1.45
CA LEU A 50 4.40 14.92 1.87
C LEU A 50 4.44 15.50 3.29
N LEU A 51 4.95 14.75 4.27
CA LEU A 51 4.97 15.21 5.67
C LEU A 51 5.92 16.40 5.89
N ASP A 52 6.97 16.51 5.09
CA ASP A 52 7.91 17.64 5.11
C ASP A 52 7.43 18.85 4.27
N HIS A 53 6.30 18.73 3.57
CA HIS A 53 5.80 19.82 2.73
C HIS A 53 5.29 20.98 3.60
N PRO A 54 5.68 22.25 3.34
CA PRO A 54 5.27 23.39 4.16
C PRO A 54 3.76 23.54 4.35
N ALA A 55 2.96 23.28 3.30
CA ALA A 55 1.50 23.35 3.40
C ALA A 55 0.91 22.26 4.32
N ILE A 56 1.58 21.12 4.49
CA ILE A 56 1.18 20.06 5.40
C ILE A 56 1.64 20.40 6.82
N LEU A 57 2.88 20.89 6.99
CA LEU A 57 3.41 21.30 8.29
C LEU A 57 2.65 22.46 8.95
N LEU A 58 2.15 23.40 8.16
CA LEU A 58 1.43 24.58 8.66
C LEU A 58 -0.03 24.31 9.04
N ASP A 59 -0.57 23.12 8.74
CA ASP A 59 -1.93 22.72 9.08
C ASP A 59 -1.93 21.37 9.81
N ALA A 60 -2.18 21.40 11.12
CA ALA A 60 -2.18 20.22 11.97
C ALA A 60 -3.20 19.14 11.55
N ASN A 61 -4.33 19.53 10.97
CA ASN A 61 -5.33 18.56 10.50
C ASN A 61 -4.82 17.85 9.23
N LEU A 62 -4.20 18.59 8.32
CA LEU A 62 -3.59 17.99 7.12
C LEU A 62 -2.40 17.11 7.47
N TYR A 63 -1.54 17.54 8.39
CA TYR A 63 -0.45 16.72 8.89
C TYR A 63 -0.95 15.41 9.50
N ALA A 64 -2.00 15.46 10.33
CA ALA A 64 -2.61 14.28 10.92
C ALA A 64 -3.18 13.31 9.87
N LEU A 65 -3.76 13.82 8.78
CA LEU A 65 -4.26 12.99 7.67
C LEU A 65 -3.12 12.35 6.88
N ALA A 66 -2.08 13.11 6.53
CA ALA A 66 -0.90 12.58 5.84
C ALA A 66 -0.16 11.53 6.69
N SER A 67 -0.07 11.76 8.01
CA SER A 67 0.55 10.81 8.94
C SER A 67 -0.24 9.50 9.02
N LYS A 68 -1.58 9.55 9.02
CA LYS A 68 -2.41 8.33 8.94
C LYS A 68 -2.20 7.56 7.64
N ALA A 69 -2.03 8.25 6.52
CA ALA A 69 -1.73 7.60 5.24
C ALA A 69 -0.36 6.91 5.27
N HIS A 70 0.67 7.58 5.79
CA HIS A 70 2.00 6.97 5.99
C HIS A 70 1.92 5.71 6.85
N LEU A 71 1.22 5.76 7.99
CA LEU A 71 1.05 4.59 8.87
C LEU A 71 0.31 3.45 8.16
N ALA A 72 -0.73 3.74 7.37
CA ALA A 72 -1.44 2.72 6.61
C ALA A 72 -0.53 2.03 5.56
N PHE A 73 0.35 2.79 4.89
CA PHE A 73 1.36 2.19 4.00
C PHE A 73 2.38 1.36 4.76
N PHE A 74 2.80 1.81 5.95
CA PHE A 74 3.72 1.06 6.81
C PHE A 74 3.10 -0.26 7.29
N GLU A 75 1.84 -0.25 7.73
CA GLU A 75 1.10 -1.46 8.11
C GLU A 75 0.96 -2.43 6.94
N LEU A 76 0.66 -1.92 5.74
CA LEU A 76 0.62 -2.74 4.52
C LEU A 76 1.98 -3.38 4.23
N TYR A 77 3.06 -2.60 4.29
CA TYR A 77 4.42 -3.10 4.10
C TYR A 77 4.75 -4.21 5.11
N GLN A 78 4.48 -4.02 6.40
CA GLN A 78 4.72 -5.05 7.42
C GLN A 78 3.91 -6.33 7.13
N ALA A 79 2.61 -6.19 6.85
CA ALA A 79 1.74 -7.34 6.55
C ALA A 79 2.16 -8.11 5.28
N MET A 80 2.75 -7.41 4.30
CA MET A 80 3.34 -8.05 3.12
C MET A 80 4.67 -8.72 3.43
N GLY A 81 5.52 -8.07 4.22
CA GLY A 81 6.79 -8.61 4.70
C GLY A 81 6.62 -9.92 5.45
N ASP A 82 5.66 -9.99 6.36
CA ASP A 82 5.35 -11.21 7.13
C ASP A 82 5.02 -12.40 6.21
N LYS A 83 4.22 -12.17 5.17
CA LYS A 83 3.86 -13.20 4.18
C LYS A 83 5.05 -13.57 3.29
N HIS A 84 5.84 -12.58 2.87
CA HIS A 84 7.02 -12.81 2.04
C HIS A 84 8.11 -13.61 2.76
N LEU A 85 8.26 -13.43 4.07
CA LEU A 85 9.22 -14.15 4.90
C LEU A 85 8.75 -15.56 5.27
N ALA A 86 7.44 -15.80 5.37
CA ALA A 86 6.88 -17.12 5.66
C ALA A 86 7.06 -18.14 4.52
N ASP A 87 7.23 -17.68 3.28
CA ASP A 87 7.46 -18.51 2.09
C ASP A 87 8.96 -18.73 1.77
N LYS A 88 9.88 -18.31 2.67
CA LYS A 88 11.33 -18.56 2.57
C LYS A 88 11.83 -19.71 3.43
#